data_AF-A0A972CJW4-F1
#
_entry.id   AF-A0A972CJW4-F1
#
_cell.length_a   1.000
_cell.length_b   1.000
_cell.length_c   1.000
_cell.angle_alpha   90.00
_cell.angle_beta   90.00
_cell.angle_gamma   90.00
#
_symmetry.space_group_name_H-M   'P 1'
#
loop_
_entity.id
_entity.type
_entity.pdbx_description
1 polymer ?
#
loop_
_entity_poly.entity_id
_entity_poly.type
_entity_poly.pdbx_seq_one_letter_code
_entity_poly.pdbx_strand_id
1 'polypeptide(L)'
;EIIDIDGTQVLLSGDYPTLVIQYEDKLGMIEKVSGFMVGTGANIASMKVTRSRRKATMVLELDARIDRRTFEALEGLGLDYLASVGAVEEE
;
A
#
# COMPACT_ATOMS: atom_id res chain seq x y z
N GLU A 1 -5.18 3.28 13.72
CA GLU A 1 -4.11 2.65 14.53
C GLU A 1 -2.71 3.07 14.07
N ILE A 2 -1.70 3.02 14.95
CA ILE A 2 -0.28 3.16 14.58
C ILE A 2 0.33 1.77 14.58
N ILE A 3 0.88 1.34 13.45
CA ILE A 3 1.63 0.07 13.35
C ILE A 3 3.08 0.35 12.94
N ASP A 4 3.99 -0.53 13.37
CA ASP A 4 5.40 -0.50 12.98
C ASP A 4 5.65 -1.48 11.84
N ILE A 5 6.20 -0.99 10.74
CA ILE A 5 6.64 -1.80 9.61
C ILE A 5 8.13 -1.58 9.45
N ASP A 6 8.93 -2.55 9.90
CA ASP A 6 10.40 -2.52 9.88
C ASP A 6 10.99 -1.21 10.43
N GLY A 7 10.50 -0.74 11.59
CA GLY A 7 10.92 0.50 12.23
C GLY A 7 10.31 1.76 11.64
N THR A 8 9.36 1.63 10.71
CA THR A 8 8.60 2.74 10.16
C THR A 8 7.20 2.76 10.76
N GLN A 9 6.93 3.76 11.60
CA GLN A 9 5.59 4.00 12.11
C GLN A 9 4.68 4.52 11.00
N VAL A 10 3.57 3.82 10.77
CA VAL A 10 2.53 4.24 9.84
C VAL A 10 1.20 4.36 10.57
N LEU A 11 0.36 5.26 10.07
CA LEU A 11 -0.99 5.48 10.54
C LEU A 11 -1.95 4.97 9.46
N LEU A 12 -2.87 4.12 9.87
CA LEU A 12 -4.03 3.70 9.06
C LEU A 12 -5.31 3.91 9.88
N SER A 13 -6.44 4.16 9.21
CA SER A 13 -7.74 4.25 9.87
C SER A 13 -8.23 2.86 10.28
N GLY A 14 -8.09 1.88 9.38
CA GLY A 14 -8.58 0.51 9.54
C GLY A 14 -9.97 0.28 8.93
N ASP A 15 -10.64 1.34 8.47
CA ASP A 15 -12.01 1.28 7.91
C ASP A 15 -12.04 0.69 6.49
N TYR A 16 -10.88 0.61 5.84
CA TYR A 16 -10.73 0.28 4.43
C TYR A 16 -9.72 -0.85 4.24
N PRO A 17 -9.92 -1.73 3.23
CA PRO A 17 -8.86 -2.60 2.73
C PRO A 17 -7.57 -1.81 2.50
N THR A 18 -6.47 -2.28 3.09
CA THR A 18 -5.22 -1.54 3.12
C THR A 18 -4.12 -2.34 2.45
N LEU A 19 -3.35 -1.70 1.56
CA LEU A 19 -2.07 -2.22 1.06
C LEU A 19 -0.92 -1.56 1.78
N VAL A 20 0.03 -2.36 2.22
CA VAL A 20 1.28 -1.91 2.83
C VAL A 20 2.41 -2.34 1.93
N ILE A 21 3.21 -1.37 1.48
CA ILE A 21 4.22 -1.55 0.44
C ILE A 21 5.51 -0.91 0.91
N GLN A 22 6.61 -1.65 0.92
CA GLN A 22 7.95 -1.09 1.14
C GLN A 22 8.82 -1.28 -0.09
N TYR A 23 9.57 -0.25 -0.46
CA TYR A 23 10.44 -0.26 -1.64
C TYR A 23 11.63 0.70 -1.49
N GLU A 24 12.64 0.53 -2.33
CA GLU A 24 13.75 1.49 -2.48
C GLU A 24 13.22 2.84 -3.01
N ASP A 25 13.48 3.93 -2.28
CA ASP A 25 12.97 5.27 -2.62
C ASP A 25 13.68 5.84 -3.86
N LYS A 26 13.11 5.53 -5.03
CA LYS A 26 13.58 5.96 -6.36
C LYS A 26 12.46 6.63 -7.15
N LEU A 27 12.86 7.45 -8.12
CA LEU A 27 11.94 8.21 -8.96
C LEU A 27 10.90 7.29 -9.64
N GLY A 28 9.64 7.72 -9.63
CA GLY A 28 8.54 7.03 -10.32
C GLY A 28 7.88 5.90 -9.52
N MET A 29 8.36 5.54 -8.32
CA MET A 29 7.74 4.44 -7.57
C MET A 29 6.28 4.69 -7.19
N ILE A 30 5.93 5.93 -6.84
CA ILE A 30 4.53 6.27 -6.53
C ILE A 30 3.65 6.06 -7.77
N GLU A 31 4.09 6.55 -8.92
CA GLU A 31 3.36 6.41 -10.19
C GLU A 31 3.22 4.94 -10.60
N LYS A 32 4.29 4.15 -10.50
CA LYS A 32 4.25 2.71 -10.77
C LYS A 32 3.19 2.00 -9.95
N VAL A 33 3.18 2.24 -8.64
CA VAL A 33 2.20 1.61 -7.74
C VAL A 33 0.79 2.12 -8.02
N SER A 34 0.58 3.44 -8.09
CA SER A 34 -0.75 4.00 -8.35
C SER A 34 -1.31 3.63 -9.72
N GLY A 35 -0.42 3.44 -10.71
CA GLY A 35 -0.79 3.02 -12.06
C GLY A 35 -1.42 1.63 -12.09
N PHE A 36 -1.01 0.72 -11.20
CA PHE A 36 -1.67 -0.60 -11.06
C PHE A 36 -3.09 -0.50 -10.52
N MET A 37 -3.48 0.62 -9.89
CA MET A 37 -4.85 0.81 -9.44
C MET A 37 -5.79 1.18 -10.60
N VAL A 38 -5.25 1.53 -11.77
CA VAL A 38 -6.07 1.86 -12.94
C VAL A 38 -6.80 0.61 -13.43
N GLY A 39 -8.13 0.69 -13.49
CA GLY A 39 -8.98 -0.38 -14.02
C GLY A 39 -9.22 -1.54 -13.04
N THR A 40 -8.78 -1.44 -11.78
CA THR A 40 -9.09 -2.43 -10.74
C THR A 40 -10.52 -2.32 -10.23
N GLY A 41 -11.15 -1.15 -10.42
CA GLY A 41 -12.46 -0.83 -9.85
C GLY A 41 -12.42 -0.35 -8.40
N ALA A 42 -11.24 -0.22 -7.80
CA ALA A 42 -11.04 0.35 -6.46
C ALA A 42 -10.43 1.75 -6.55
N ASN A 43 -10.95 2.71 -5.78
CA ASN A 43 -10.35 4.03 -5.62
C ASN A 43 -9.39 4.05 -4.43
N ILE A 44 -8.42 4.96 -4.50
CA ILE A 44 -7.53 5.26 -3.37
C ILE A 44 -8.24 6.27 -2.46
N ALA A 45 -8.73 5.79 -1.31
CA ALA A 45 -9.32 6.63 -0.27
C ALA A 45 -8.25 7.46 0.45
N SER A 46 -7.08 6.85 0.71
CA SER A 46 -5.94 7.51 1.33
C SER A 46 -4.63 6.90 0.85
N MET A 47 -3.62 7.75 0.67
CA MET A 47 -2.24 7.34 0.40
C MET A 47 -1.31 8.08 1.35
N LYS A 48 -0.54 7.31 2.13
CA LYS A 48 0.51 7.85 2.99
C LYS A 48 1.85 7.24 2.64
N VAL A 49 2.86 8.07 2.40
CA VAL A 49 4.22 7.64 2.10
C VAL A 49 5.18 8.18 3.15
N THR A 50 5.81 7.29 3.90
CA THR A 50 6.85 7.62 4.86
C THR A 50 8.20 7.21 4.30
N ARG A 51 9.15 8.16 4.20
CA ARG A 51 10.51 7.91 3.70
C ARG A 51 11.48 7.80 4.86
N SER A 52 12.36 6.79 4.80
CA SER A 52 13.46 6.60 5.74
C SER A 52 14.73 6.21 4.98
N ARG A 53 15.70 7.13 4.95
CA ARG A 53 16.98 6.99 4.23
C ARG A 53 16.79 6.64 2.75
N ARG A 54 16.95 5.36 2.39
CA ARG A 54 16.86 4.82 1.01
C ARG A 54 15.59 3.99 0.79
N LYS A 55 14.69 3.94 1.76
CA LYS A 55 13.45 3.18 1.70
C LYS A 55 12.25 4.10 1.83
N ALA A 56 11.14 3.70 1.24
CA ALA A 56 9.85 4.31 1.45
C ALA A 56 8.83 3.21 1.78
N THR A 57 7.96 3.49 2.75
CA THR A 57 6.79 2.70 3.07
C THR A 57 5.57 3.46 2.62
N MET A 58 4.80 2.88 1.71
CA MET A 58 3.52 3.38 1.25
C MET A 58 2.39 2.55 1.88
N VAL A 59 1.41 3.26 2.44
CA VAL A 59 0.15 2.70 2.90
C VAL A 59 -0.97 3.25 2.01
N LEU A 60 -1.72 2.35 1.38
CA LEU A 60 -2.86 2.67 0.54
C LEU A 60 -4.13 2.11 1.17
N GLU A 61 -5.06 2.98 1.53
CA GLU A 61 -6.41 2.58 1.91
C GLU A 61 -7.31 2.70 0.69
N LEU A 62 -7.99 1.62 0.36
CA LEU A 62 -8.79 1.47 -0.86
C LEU A 62 -10.24 1.23 -0.49
N ASP A 63 -11.18 1.80 -1.24
CA ASP A 63 -12.62 1.59 -0.99
C ASP A 63 -13.09 0.15 -1.28
N ALA A 64 -12.28 -0.64 -2.00
CA ALA A 64 -12.50 -2.04 -2.29
C ALA A 64 -11.17 -2.83 -2.31
N ARG A 65 -11.28 -4.15 -2.12
CA ARG A 65 -10.11 -5.05 -2.25
C ARG A 65 -9.65 -5.10 -3.71
N ILE A 66 -8.34 -5.09 -3.93
CA ILE A 66 -7.78 -5.38 -5.25
C ILE A 66 -7.91 -6.86 -5.58
N ASP A 67 -8.00 -7.16 -6.87
CA ASP A 67 -8.00 -8.54 -7.33
C ASP A 67 -6.61 -9.18 -7.22
N ARG A 68 -6.59 -10.50 -7.31
CA ARG A 68 -5.36 -11.29 -7.24
C ARG A 68 -4.34 -10.89 -8.31
N ARG A 69 -4.81 -10.57 -9.51
CA ARG A 69 -3.97 -10.21 -10.64
C ARG A 69 -3.19 -8.91 -10.38
N THR A 70 -3.85 -7.93 -9.79
CA THR A 70 -3.25 -6.66 -9.39
C THR A 70 -2.21 -6.88 -8.30
N PHE A 71 -2.52 -7.72 -7.31
CA PHE A 71 -1.58 -8.06 -6.25
C PHE A 71 -0.32 -8.72 -6.79
N GLU A 72 -0.45 -9.74 -7.65
CA GLU A 72 0.68 -10.42 -8.31
C GLU A 72 1.50 -9.47 -9.20
N ALA A 73 0.84 -8.50 -9.85
CA ALA A 73 1.53 -7.49 -10.65
C ALA A 73 2.38 -6.54 -9.79
N LEU A 74 1.89 -6.17 -8.60
CA LEU A 74 2.64 -5.39 -7.62
C LEU A 74 3.85 -6.17 -7.07
N GLU A 75 3.69 -7.46 -6.77
CA GLU A 75 4.82 -8.32 -6.33
C GLU A 75 5.96 -8.31 -7.35
N GLY A 76 5.63 -8.26 -8.65
CA GLY A 76 6.60 -8.20 -9.74
C GLY A 76 7.46 -6.93 -9.80
N LEU A 77 7.18 -5.89 -9.00
CA LEU A 77 7.94 -4.64 -8.99
C LEU A 77 9.30 -4.73 -8.28
N GLY A 78 9.61 -5.86 -7.64
CA GLY A 78 10.82 -5.99 -6.82
C GLY A 78 10.73 -5.15 -5.55
N LEU A 79 9.60 -5.27 -4.86
CA LEU A 79 9.32 -4.61 -3.58
C LEU A 79 10.10 -5.29 -2.45
N ASP A 80 10.47 -4.54 -1.43
CA ASP A 80 11.05 -5.09 -0.21
C ASP A 80 9.99 -5.78 0.65
N TYR A 81 8.75 -5.28 0.59
CA TYR A 81 7.59 -5.81 1.33
C TYR A 81 6.30 -5.47 0.60
N LEU A 82 5.35 -6.41 0.60
CA LEU A 82 3.97 -6.21 0.18
C LEU A 82 3.03 -7.01 1.08
N ALA A 83 2.00 -6.37 1.61
CA ALA A 83 0.91 -7.04 2.31
C ALA A 83 -0.43 -6.36 2.02
N SER A 84 -1.50 -7.16 2.10
CA SER A 84 -2.87 -6.67 2.13
C SER A 84 -3.49 -6.98 3.50
N VAL A 85 -4.06 -5.95 4.11
CA VAL A 85 -4.82 -6.02 5.35
C VAL A 85 -6.29 -5.77 5.00
N GLY A 86 -7.20 -6.58 5.54
CA GLY A 86 -8.63 -6.34 5.39
C GLY A 86 -9.09 -5.09 6.14
N ALA A 87 -10.25 -4.54 5.78
CA ALA A 87 -10.93 -3.61 6.68
C ALA A 87 -11.29 -4.32 7.98
N VAL A 88 -11.22 -3.60 9.09
CA VAL A 88 -11.80 -4.03 10.35
C VAL A 88 -13.31 -3.89 10.21
N GLU A 89 -14.04 -5.00 10.28
CA GLU A 89 -15.49 -4.94 10.43
C GLU A 89 -15.76 -4.51 11.89
N GLU A 90 -16.44 -3.37 12.09
CA GLU A 90 -17.01 -3.06 13.40
C GLU A 90 -18.09 -4.10 13.72
N GLU A 91 -17.93 -4.85 14.81
CA GLU A 91 -18.96 -5.74 15.39
C GLU A 91 -20.16 -4.97 15.96
#